data_AF-A0A4W5MA95-F1
#
_entry.id   AF-A0A4W5MA95-F1
#
_cell.length_a   1.000
_cell.length_b   1.000
_cell.length_c   1.000
_cell.angle_alpha   90.00
_cell.angle_beta   90.00
_cell.angle_gamma   90.00
#
_symmetry.space_group_name_H-M   'P 1'
#
loop_
_entity.id
_entity.type
_entity.pdbx_description
1 polymer ?
#
loop_
_entity_poly.entity_id
_entity_poly.type
_entity_poly.pdbx_seq_one_letter_code
_entity_poly.pdbx_strand_id
1 'polypeptide(L)'
;MIPGSAASMLPSMSSEDIKLYQHNYVRNSRAIGLLWAIFTILFAILNVVIFSQPYWIGDGVDTPQAGYFGLFHFCTGDGIQRELDCTGTFTEFAQIPSTAFKAASFFVGMSMMLVIACIASFTLFFLFSTTTVYKICGWMQGASGVCLVMGCIIYPDGWDSDEVRRMCGEQTDKYSLGACSMRWAYILAIMGVLNALMLSFLAFVLGNRQDGLMTEELLAESKAGNA
;
A
#
# COMPACT_ATOMS: atom_id res chain seq x y z
N MET A 1 24.19 -5.33 15.35
CA MET A 1 24.15 -6.00 16.67
C MET A 1 22.72 -6.47 16.89
N ILE A 2 22.49 -7.76 16.76
CA ILE A 2 21.19 -8.41 16.96
C ILE A 2 21.02 -8.53 18.48
N PRO A 3 20.00 -7.91 19.12
CA PRO A 3 19.77 -8.13 20.54
C PRO A 3 19.22 -9.55 20.72
N GLY A 4 19.96 -10.35 21.50
CA GLY A 4 19.56 -11.57 22.21
C GLY A 4 18.38 -12.35 21.64
N SER A 5 18.69 -13.40 20.88
CA SER A 5 17.75 -14.51 20.70
C SER A 5 17.39 -15.06 22.09
N ALA A 6 16.09 -15.26 22.36
CA ALA A 6 15.58 -15.89 23.59
C ALA A 6 16.27 -17.24 23.90
N ALA A 7 16.84 -17.88 22.87
CA ALA A 7 17.66 -19.08 22.99
C ALA A 7 18.85 -18.97 23.96
N SER A 8 19.41 -17.78 24.20
CA SER A 8 20.57 -17.62 25.09
C SER A 8 20.22 -17.40 26.58
N MET A 9 18.94 -17.30 26.95
CA MET A 9 18.47 -17.17 28.35
C MET A 9 17.82 -18.44 28.92
N LEU A 10 17.71 -19.50 28.13
CA LEU A 10 17.04 -20.75 28.53
C LEU A 10 17.68 -21.56 29.69
N PRO A 11 18.93 -21.38 30.18
CA PRO A 11 19.43 -22.25 31.24
C PRO A 11 18.93 -21.92 32.67
N SER A 12 18.25 -20.81 32.92
CA SER A 12 17.96 -20.35 34.30
C SER A 12 16.51 -19.96 34.61
N MET A 13 15.56 -20.20 33.69
CA MET A 13 14.16 -19.77 33.85
C MET A 13 13.30 -20.97 34.27
N SER A 14 12.50 -20.83 35.34
CA SER A 14 11.62 -21.90 35.79
C SER A 14 10.53 -22.19 34.75
N SER A 15 10.00 -23.41 34.73
CA SER A 15 8.93 -23.79 33.76
C SER A 15 7.67 -22.92 33.90
N GLU A 16 7.44 -22.31 35.07
CA GLU A 16 6.35 -21.37 35.33
C GLU A 16 6.61 -20.00 34.72
N ASP A 17 7.85 -19.51 34.81
CA ASP A 17 8.28 -18.26 34.18
C ASP A 17 8.17 -18.34 32.65
N ILE A 18 8.53 -19.48 32.06
CA ILE A 18 8.41 -19.72 30.60
C ILE A 18 6.94 -19.66 30.16
N LYS A 19 6.03 -20.29 30.90
CA LYS A 19 4.58 -20.26 30.61
C LYS A 19 4.00 -18.85 30.73
N LEU A 20 4.42 -18.08 31.74
CA LEU A 20 3.99 -16.69 31.91
C LEU A 20 4.49 -15.81 30.76
N TYR A 21 5.76 -15.98 30.36
CA TYR A 21 6.34 -15.28 29.22
C TYR A 21 5.62 -15.63 27.91
N GLN A 22 5.39 -16.92 27.62
CA GLN A 22 4.66 -17.36 26.43
C GLN A 22 3.23 -16.81 26.41
N HIS A 23 2.52 -16.82 27.54
CA HIS A 23 1.16 -16.29 27.62
C HIS A 23 1.10 -14.79 27.30
N ASN A 24 1.99 -13.99 27.91
CA ASN A 24 2.08 -12.55 27.64
C ASN A 24 2.52 -12.27 26.19
N TYR A 25 3.46 -13.07 25.68
CA TYR A 25 3.96 -12.98 24.31
C TYR A 25 2.87 -13.26 23.28
N VAL A 26 2.08 -14.33 23.44
CA VAL A 26 0.97 -14.67 22.55
C VAL A 26 -0.12 -13.60 22.57
N ARG A 27 -0.47 -13.06 23.75
CA ARG A 27 -1.45 -11.98 23.85
C ARG A 27 -0.99 -10.70 23.12
N ASN A 28 0.28 -10.33 23.30
CA ASN A 28 0.87 -9.18 22.63
C ASN A 28 0.97 -9.40 21.10
N SER A 29 1.34 -10.61 20.67
CA SER A 29 1.39 -10.99 19.25
C SER A 29 0.01 -10.89 18.58
N ARG A 30 -1.04 -11.38 19.24
CA ARG A 30 -2.43 -11.26 18.76
C ARG A 30 -2.88 -9.81 18.62
N ALA A 31 -2.54 -8.95 19.59
CA ALA A 31 -2.86 -7.52 19.52
C ALA A 31 -2.18 -6.84 18.31
N ILE A 32 -0.90 -7.15 18.07
CA ILE A 32 -0.16 -6.64 16.89
C ILE A 32 -0.78 -7.18 15.60
N GLY A 33 -1.19 -8.45 15.56
CA GLY A 33 -1.88 -9.05 14.42
C GLY A 33 -3.23 -8.38 14.11
N LEU A 34 -4.02 -8.05 15.13
CA LEU A 34 -5.27 -7.29 14.97
C LEU A 34 -5.01 -5.88 14.44
N LEU A 35 -4.00 -5.19 14.99
CA LEU A 35 -3.60 -3.86 14.53
C LEU A 35 -3.16 -3.90 13.06
N TRP A 36 -2.37 -4.89 12.68
CA TRP A 36 -1.96 -5.12 11.29
C TRP A 36 -3.16 -5.35 10.36
N ALA A 37 -4.14 -6.16 10.79
CA ALA A 37 -5.36 -6.41 10.01
C ALA A 37 -6.18 -5.12 9.80
N ILE A 38 -6.34 -4.30 10.86
CA ILE A 38 -7.03 -3.00 10.77
C ILE A 38 -6.31 -2.08 9.80
N PHE A 39 -4.99 -1.91 9.93
CA PHE A 39 -4.22 -1.07 9.01
C PHE A 39 -4.24 -1.58 7.57
N THR A 40 -4.30 -2.90 7.37
CA THR A 40 -4.43 -3.50 6.02
C THR A 40 -5.78 -3.11 5.39
N ILE A 41 -6.87 -3.15 6.15
CA ILE A 41 -8.20 -2.74 5.68
C ILE A 41 -8.21 -1.24 5.34
N LEU A 42 -7.66 -0.41 6.22
CA LEU A 42 -7.55 1.03 5.98
C LEU A 42 -6.71 1.33 4.72
N PHE A 43 -5.60 0.61 4.54
CA PHE A 43 -4.76 0.75 3.35
C PHE A 43 -5.48 0.33 2.07
N ALA A 44 -6.34 -0.69 2.11
CA ALA A 44 -7.15 -1.06 0.96
C ALA A 44 -8.15 0.03 0.57
N ILE A 45 -8.85 0.61 1.56
CA ILE A 45 -9.76 1.73 1.34
C ILE A 45 -9.00 2.90 0.73
N LEU A 46 -7.82 3.24 1.28
CA LEU A 46 -6.96 4.28 0.73
C LEU A 46 -6.55 3.98 -0.72
N ASN A 47 -6.14 2.76 -1.06
CA ASN A 47 -5.78 2.41 -2.45
C ASN A 47 -6.96 2.56 -3.41
N VAL A 48 -8.16 2.16 -3.01
CA VAL A 48 -9.37 2.36 -3.81
C VAL A 48 -9.63 3.84 -4.04
N VAL A 49 -9.53 4.66 -2.99
CA VAL A 49 -9.68 6.12 -3.08
C VAL A 49 -8.62 6.73 -4.01
N ILE A 50 -7.35 6.37 -3.82
CA ILE A 50 -6.23 6.87 -4.65
C ILE A 50 -6.44 6.53 -6.13
N PHE A 51 -6.89 5.30 -6.43
CA PHE A 51 -7.11 4.84 -7.78
C PHE A 51 -8.32 5.51 -8.45
N SER A 52 -9.43 5.65 -7.72
CA SER A 52 -10.69 6.13 -8.28
C SER A 52 -10.81 7.66 -8.34
N GLN A 53 -10.12 8.39 -7.47
CA GLN A 53 -10.35 9.83 -7.32
C GLN A 53 -9.54 10.64 -8.33
N PRO A 54 -10.16 11.58 -9.07
CA PRO A 54 -9.49 12.32 -10.14
C PRO A 54 -8.69 13.54 -9.63
N TYR A 55 -8.37 13.58 -8.33
CA TYR A 55 -7.75 14.73 -7.68
C TYR A 55 -6.26 14.48 -7.41
N TRP A 56 -5.51 14.15 -8.47
CA TRP A 56 -4.06 13.98 -8.39
C TRP A 56 -3.33 15.30 -8.64
N ILE A 57 -3.68 15.98 -9.74
CA ILE A 57 -3.28 17.36 -10.03
C ILE A 57 -4.52 18.17 -10.38
N GLY A 58 -4.45 19.49 -10.27
CA GLY A 58 -5.50 20.33 -10.81
C GLY A 58 -5.17 21.80 -10.82
N ASP A 59 -6.21 22.58 -11.07
CA ASP A 59 -6.12 24.01 -11.22
C ASP A 59 -5.51 24.69 -9.99
N GLY A 60 -4.81 25.79 -10.26
CA GLY A 60 -4.17 26.67 -9.30
C GLY A 60 -4.62 28.11 -9.53
N VAL A 61 -4.15 29.03 -8.68
CA VAL A 61 -4.57 30.45 -8.74
C VAL A 61 -4.23 31.09 -10.10
N ASP A 62 -3.14 30.67 -10.71
CA ASP A 62 -2.60 31.25 -11.95
C ASP A 62 -2.94 30.41 -13.20
N THR A 63 -3.83 29.41 -13.08
CA THR A 63 -4.15 28.53 -14.22
C THR A 63 -5.08 29.21 -15.23
N PRO A 64 -4.86 29.01 -16.55
CA PRO A 64 -5.72 29.56 -17.60
C PRO A 64 -7.15 29.03 -17.58
N GLN A 65 -7.35 27.78 -17.14
CA GLN A 65 -8.64 27.11 -17.09
C GLN A 65 -8.74 26.23 -15.84
N ALA A 66 -9.95 26.14 -15.27
CA ALA A 66 -10.23 25.28 -14.13
C ALA A 66 -10.29 23.81 -14.54
N GLY A 67 -9.87 22.89 -13.66
CA GLY A 67 -9.88 21.48 -13.97
C GLY A 67 -9.04 20.63 -13.04
N TYR A 68 -9.13 19.32 -13.20
CA TYR A 68 -8.34 18.37 -12.43
C TYR A 68 -8.11 17.09 -13.22
N PHE A 69 -6.95 16.49 -13.00
CA PHE A 69 -6.57 15.22 -13.61
C PHE A 69 -6.33 14.19 -12.52
N GLY A 70 -6.89 13.00 -12.75
CA GLY A 70 -6.57 11.76 -12.08
C GLY A 70 -5.61 10.90 -12.88
N LEU A 71 -5.65 9.60 -12.60
CA LEU A 71 -4.92 8.57 -13.33
C LEU A 71 -5.49 8.32 -14.74
N PHE A 72 -6.81 8.17 -14.83
CA PHE A 72 -7.52 7.86 -16.08
C PHE A 72 -8.75 8.73 -16.32
N HIS A 73 -9.23 9.45 -15.30
CA HIS A 73 -10.37 10.36 -15.38
C HIS A 73 -9.88 11.79 -15.14
N PHE A 74 -10.31 12.73 -15.97
CA PHE A 74 -9.95 14.14 -15.86
C PHE A 74 -11.15 15.01 -16.24
N CYS A 75 -11.21 16.22 -15.70
CA CYS A 75 -12.23 17.20 -16.05
C CYS A 75 -11.57 18.54 -16.30
N THR A 76 -11.93 19.20 -17.40
CA THR A 76 -11.39 20.50 -17.80
C THR A 76 -12.53 21.45 -18.16
N GLY A 77 -12.42 22.72 -17.76
CA GLY A 77 -13.38 23.76 -18.14
C GLY A 77 -12.97 24.48 -19.42
N ASP A 78 -13.95 24.99 -20.16
CA ASP A 78 -13.77 25.74 -21.42
C ASP A 78 -13.35 27.22 -21.19
N GLY A 79 -13.05 27.61 -19.96
CA GLY A 79 -12.63 29.00 -19.61
C GLY A 79 -13.73 30.07 -19.72
N ILE A 80 -14.83 29.81 -20.43
CA ILE A 80 -15.95 30.75 -20.65
C ILE A 80 -17.13 30.46 -19.71
N GLN A 81 -17.44 29.17 -19.49
CA GLN A 81 -18.49 28.72 -18.57
C GLN A 81 -17.86 27.90 -17.43
N ARG A 82 -18.45 27.94 -16.22
CA ARG A 82 -18.00 27.12 -15.06
C ARG A 82 -18.38 25.64 -15.18
N GLU A 83 -18.79 25.20 -16.36
CA GLU A 83 -19.10 23.81 -16.65
C GLU A 83 -17.81 23.06 -16.96
N LEU A 84 -17.61 21.94 -16.28
CA LEU A 84 -16.44 21.08 -16.44
C LEU A 84 -16.84 19.92 -17.35
N ASP A 85 -16.12 19.77 -18.46
CA ASP A 85 -16.26 18.58 -19.30
C ASP A 85 -15.38 17.46 -18.73
N CYS A 86 -16.01 16.36 -18.36
CA CYS A 86 -15.37 15.23 -17.67
C CYS A 86 -15.22 14.06 -18.64
N THR A 87 -13.96 13.70 -18.90
CA THR A 87 -13.60 12.63 -19.83
C THR A 87 -12.78 11.56 -19.12
N GLY A 88 -12.92 10.32 -19.61
CA GLY A 88 -12.07 9.20 -19.23
C GLY A 88 -12.81 8.16 -18.41
N THR A 89 -12.75 6.92 -18.88
CA THR A 89 -13.17 5.73 -18.14
C THR A 89 -12.06 4.70 -18.21
N PHE A 90 -11.96 3.85 -17.19
CA PHE A 90 -10.96 2.77 -17.16
C PHE A 90 -11.12 1.80 -18.35
N THR A 91 -12.31 1.70 -18.96
CA THR A 91 -12.54 0.83 -20.13
C THR A 91 -12.03 1.43 -21.44
N GLU A 92 -11.72 2.72 -21.47
CA GLU A 92 -11.28 3.45 -22.68
C GLU A 92 -9.78 3.81 -22.58
N PHE A 93 -8.95 2.81 -22.26
CA PHE A 93 -7.49 2.95 -22.12
C PHE A 93 -6.79 3.60 -23.33
N ALA A 94 -7.39 3.53 -24.52
CA ALA A 94 -6.84 4.15 -25.71
C ALA A 94 -6.87 5.69 -25.65
N GLN A 95 -7.89 6.27 -25.03
CA GLN A 95 -8.18 7.71 -25.01
C GLN A 95 -7.39 8.49 -23.94
N ILE A 96 -6.67 7.80 -23.05
CA ILE A 96 -5.85 8.47 -22.03
C ILE A 96 -4.71 9.26 -22.72
N PRO A 97 -4.50 10.54 -22.37
CA PRO A 97 -3.68 11.47 -23.16
C PRO A 97 -2.18 11.13 -23.20
N SER A 98 -1.66 10.47 -22.16
CA SER A 98 -0.25 10.08 -22.09
C SER A 98 -0.06 8.60 -21.81
N THR A 99 0.93 8.00 -22.46
CA THR A 99 1.40 6.63 -22.15
C THR A 99 1.88 6.51 -20.71
N ALA A 100 2.43 7.59 -20.12
CA ALA A 100 2.82 7.63 -18.72
C ALA A 100 1.59 7.49 -17.80
N PHE A 101 0.50 8.21 -18.06
CA PHE A 101 -0.75 8.07 -17.30
C PHE A 101 -1.38 6.67 -17.45
N LYS A 102 -1.29 6.05 -18.63
CA LYS A 102 -1.70 4.64 -18.83
C LYS A 102 -0.90 3.70 -17.96
N ALA A 103 0.43 3.83 -17.96
CA ALA A 103 1.32 3.00 -17.15
C ALA A 103 1.13 3.24 -15.64
N ALA A 104 1.00 4.50 -15.21
CA ALA A 104 0.72 4.85 -13.82
C ALA A 104 -0.62 4.25 -13.36
N SER A 105 -1.68 4.35 -14.18
CA SER A 105 -2.99 3.73 -13.92
C SER A 105 -2.87 2.21 -13.73
N PHE A 106 -2.10 1.54 -14.60
CA PHE A 106 -1.88 0.11 -14.51
C PHE A 106 -1.19 -0.29 -13.20
N PHE A 107 -0.09 0.38 -12.84
CA PHE A 107 0.63 0.05 -11.61
C PHE A 107 -0.17 0.37 -10.35
N VAL A 108 -0.84 1.52 -10.27
CA VAL A 108 -1.69 1.85 -9.11
C VAL A 108 -2.89 0.91 -9.02
N GLY A 109 -3.51 0.55 -10.15
CA GLY A 109 -4.58 -0.45 -10.21
C GLY A 109 -4.12 -1.84 -9.77
N MET A 110 -2.92 -2.26 -10.18
CA MET A 110 -2.30 -3.52 -9.73
C MET A 110 -2.05 -3.49 -8.22
N SER A 111 -1.56 -2.37 -7.67
CA SER A 111 -1.42 -2.19 -6.23
C SER A 111 -2.75 -2.41 -5.52
N MET A 112 -3.82 -1.75 -5.98
CA MET A 112 -5.17 -1.90 -5.41
C MET A 112 -5.63 -3.36 -5.43
N MET A 113 -5.46 -4.07 -6.56
CA MET A 113 -5.84 -5.49 -6.67
C MET A 113 -5.06 -6.38 -5.71
N LEU A 114 -3.74 -6.17 -5.57
CA LEU A 114 -2.90 -6.92 -4.65
C LEU A 114 -3.35 -6.75 -3.19
N VAL A 115 -3.73 -5.54 -2.78
CA VAL A 115 -4.21 -5.29 -1.41
C VAL A 115 -5.59 -5.90 -1.17
N ILE A 116 -6.50 -5.82 -2.15
CA ILE A 116 -7.82 -6.48 -2.07
C ILE A 116 -7.64 -8.00 -1.95
N ALA A 117 -6.75 -8.58 -2.76
CA ALA A 117 -6.41 -10.00 -2.68
C ALA A 117 -5.76 -10.36 -1.33
N CYS A 118 -4.99 -9.45 -0.72
CA CYS A 118 -4.44 -9.65 0.63
C CYS A 118 -5.55 -9.72 1.69
N ILE A 119 -6.57 -8.86 1.61
CA ILE A 119 -7.76 -8.97 2.48
C ILE A 119 -8.50 -10.28 2.24
N ALA A 120 -8.71 -10.67 0.99
CA ALA A 120 -9.34 -11.95 0.66
C ALA A 120 -8.56 -13.13 1.26
N SER A 121 -7.23 -13.02 1.32
CA SER A 121 -6.33 -14.01 1.92
C SER A 121 -6.52 -14.14 3.44
N PHE A 122 -7.22 -13.23 4.11
CA PHE A 122 -7.58 -13.41 5.53
C PHE A 122 -8.54 -14.60 5.72
N THR A 123 -9.32 -14.96 4.70
CA THR A 123 -10.15 -16.18 4.76
C THR A 123 -9.29 -17.46 4.78
N LEU A 124 -8.05 -17.39 4.29
CA LEU A 124 -7.12 -18.51 4.28
C LEU A 124 -6.56 -18.84 5.67
N PHE A 125 -6.75 -17.97 6.68
CA PHE A 125 -6.39 -18.28 8.07
C PHE A 125 -7.12 -19.52 8.62
N PHE A 126 -8.26 -19.92 8.02
CA PHE A 126 -8.97 -21.14 8.38
C PHE A 126 -8.38 -22.41 7.74
N LEU A 127 -7.64 -22.27 6.64
CA LEU A 127 -7.17 -23.40 5.81
C LEU A 127 -5.67 -23.65 5.93
N PHE A 128 -4.88 -22.59 6.11
CA PHE A 128 -3.42 -22.64 6.12
C PHE A 128 -2.87 -22.19 7.47
N SER A 129 -1.61 -22.55 7.75
CA SER A 129 -0.93 -22.09 8.95
C SER A 129 -0.82 -20.57 8.96
N THR A 130 -1.00 -19.98 10.15
CA THR A 130 -0.97 -18.53 10.38
C THR A 130 0.33 -17.90 9.86
N THR A 131 1.47 -18.59 10.00
CA THR A 131 2.75 -18.15 9.40
C THR A 131 2.63 -17.94 7.89
N THR A 132 2.15 -18.96 7.17
CA THR A 132 2.12 -18.94 5.71
C THR A 132 1.25 -17.79 5.22
N VAL A 133 0.09 -17.58 5.85
CA VAL A 133 -0.81 -16.47 5.51
C VAL A 133 -0.12 -15.13 5.74
N TYR A 134 0.55 -14.91 6.88
CA TYR A 134 1.27 -13.66 7.13
C TYR A 134 2.39 -13.41 6.11
N LYS A 135 3.17 -14.44 5.74
CA LYS A 135 4.25 -14.28 4.75
C LYS A 135 3.70 -13.97 3.34
N ILE A 136 2.65 -14.67 2.92
CA ILE A 136 1.98 -14.40 1.63
C ILE A 136 1.45 -12.97 1.61
N CYS A 137 0.71 -12.57 2.65
CA CYS A 137 0.20 -11.20 2.78
C CYS A 137 1.33 -10.16 2.78
N GLY A 138 2.44 -10.45 3.48
CA GLY A 138 3.61 -9.58 3.51
C GLY A 138 4.24 -9.36 2.13
N TRP A 139 4.37 -10.41 1.33
CA TRP A 139 4.83 -10.31 -0.06
C TRP A 139 3.85 -9.52 -0.94
N MET A 140 2.55 -9.77 -0.81
CA MET A 140 1.52 -9.05 -1.56
C MET A 140 1.50 -7.55 -1.22
N GLN A 141 1.61 -7.21 0.06
CA GLN A 141 1.70 -5.83 0.54
C GLN A 141 2.99 -5.16 0.08
N GLY A 142 4.12 -5.88 0.10
CA GLY A 142 5.40 -5.38 -0.41
C GLY A 142 5.34 -5.11 -1.92
N ALA A 143 4.80 -6.04 -2.70
CA ALA A 143 4.59 -5.88 -4.13
C ALA A 143 3.63 -4.71 -4.44
N SER A 144 2.53 -4.57 -3.69
CA SER A 144 1.64 -3.41 -3.78
C SER A 144 2.38 -2.09 -3.54
N GLY A 145 3.23 -2.03 -2.50
CA GLY A 145 4.05 -0.84 -2.22
C GLY A 145 4.97 -0.47 -3.39
N VAL A 146 5.63 -1.45 -4.00
CA VAL A 146 6.48 -1.24 -5.19
C VAL A 146 5.66 -0.72 -6.37
N CYS A 147 4.49 -1.32 -6.65
CA CYS A 147 3.59 -0.86 -7.70
C CYS A 147 3.12 0.59 -7.45
N LEU A 148 2.78 0.94 -6.21
CA LEU A 148 2.36 2.30 -5.86
C LEU A 148 3.50 3.32 -6.02
N VAL A 149 4.74 2.95 -5.66
CA VAL A 149 5.95 3.75 -5.92
C VAL A 149 6.13 4.00 -7.41
N MET A 150 6.05 2.94 -8.23
CA MET A 150 6.16 3.07 -9.69
C MET A 150 5.08 3.99 -10.25
N GLY A 151 3.84 3.86 -9.78
CA GLY A 151 2.75 4.77 -10.14
C GLY A 151 3.07 6.23 -9.83
N CYS A 152 3.58 6.53 -8.62
CA CYS A 152 3.95 7.89 -8.22
C CYS A 152 5.14 8.45 -9.01
N ILE A 153 6.11 7.63 -9.39
CA ILE A 153 7.27 8.08 -10.18
C ILE A 153 6.89 8.28 -11.64
N ILE A 154 6.05 7.41 -12.20
CA ILE A 154 5.67 7.49 -13.62
C ILE A 154 4.67 8.62 -13.86
N TYR A 155 3.78 8.91 -12.91
CA TYR A 155 2.70 9.90 -13.10
C TYR A 155 3.21 11.30 -13.53
N PRO A 156 4.26 11.88 -12.91
CA PRO A 156 4.83 13.16 -13.35
C PRO A 156 5.44 13.18 -14.76
N ASP A 157 5.77 12.03 -15.34
CA ASP A 157 6.26 11.94 -16.72
C ASP A 157 5.15 12.21 -17.75
N GLY A 158 3.87 12.15 -17.35
CA GLY A 158 2.74 12.46 -18.23
C GLY A 158 2.29 13.92 -18.23
N TRP A 159 2.94 14.78 -17.44
CA TRP A 159 2.57 16.19 -17.31
C TRP A 159 2.90 17.03 -18.56
N ASP A 160 3.70 16.50 -19.47
CA ASP A 160 4.05 17.11 -20.75
C ASP A 160 2.98 16.95 -21.85
N SER A 161 1.90 16.21 -21.57
CA SER A 161 0.78 16.04 -22.50
C SER A 161 0.08 17.36 -22.83
N ASP A 162 -0.42 17.47 -24.07
CA ASP A 162 -1.08 18.69 -24.56
C ASP A 162 -2.28 19.07 -23.70
N GLU A 163 -3.04 18.11 -23.20
CA GLU A 163 -4.19 18.31 -22.31
C GLU A 163 -3.77 18.94 -20.98
N VAL A 164 -2.66 18.49 -20.41
CA VAL A 164 -2.13 19.04 -19.15
C VAL A 164 -1.50 20.41 -19.40
N ARG A 165 -0.75 20.61 -20.48
CA ARG A 165 -0.19 21.92 -20.86
C ARG A 165 -1.27 22.98 -21.11
N ARG A 166 -2.39 22.61 -21.72
CA ARG A 166 -3.56 23.51 -21.89
C ARG A 166 -4.13 23.97 -20.54
N MET A 167 -4.16 23.09 -19.53
CA MET A 167 -4.65 23.45 -18.18
C MET A 167 -3.61 24.16 -17.32
N CYS A 168 -2.36 23.71 -17.38
CA CYS A 168 -1.28 24.12 -16.47
C CYS A 168 -0.37 25.20 -17.06
N GLY A 169 -0.57 25.58 -18.32
CA GLY A 169 0.24 26.52 -19.07
C GLY A 169 1.37 25.85 -19.84
N GLU A 170 1.84 26.53 -20.90
CA GLU A 170 2.87 26.04 -21.82
C GLU A 170 4.25 25.83 -21.18
N GLN A 171 4.49 26.43 -20.01
CA GLN A 171 5.71 26.17 -19.23
C GLN A 171 5.72 24.81 -18.52
N THR A 172 4.64 24.03 -18.61
CA THR A 172 4.55 22.71 -17.99
C THR A 172 5.40 21.70 -18.78
N ASP A 173 6.22 20.96 -18.05
CA ASP A 173 7.11 19.92 -18.59
C ASP A 173 7.14 18.73 -17.62
N LYS A 174 7.81 17.65 -18.00
CA LYS A 174 8.00 16.45 -17.18
C LYS A 174 8.54 16.82 -15.80
N TYR A 175 7.87 16.37 -14.74
CA TYR A 175 8.22 16.70 -13.34
C TYR A 175 8.15 18.19 -12.97
N SER A 176 7.69 19.07 -13.86
CA SER A 176 7.53 20.50 -13.62
C SER A 176 6.07 20.90 -13.85
N LEU A 177 5.28 20.92 -12.77
CA LEU A 177 3.94 21.50 -12.78
C LEU A 177 4.09 23.02 -12.96
N GLY A 178 3.55 23.56 -14.06
CA GLY A 178 3.53 24.99 -14.33
C GLY A 178 2.65 25.76 -13.34
N ALA A 179 1.51 26.26 -13.78
CA ALA A 179 0.56 26.98 -12.93
C ALA A 179 -0.33 26.05 -12.07
N CYS A 180 -0.30 24.73 -12.32
CA CYS A 180 -1.10 23.75 -11.59
C CYS A 180 -0.53 23.38 -10.22
N SER A 181 -1.41 22.84 -9.37
CA SER A 181 -1.05 22.37 -8.03
C SER A 181 -1.29 20.86 -7.87
N MET A 182 -0.48 20.23 -7.01
CA MET A 182 -0.73 18.85 -6.58
C MET A 182 -1.94 18.81 -5.66
N ARG A 183 -2.79 17.80 -5.84
CA ARG A 183 -4.00 17.59 -5.04
C ARG A 183 -3.83 16.42 -4.07
N TRP A 184 -4.80 16.30 -3.18
CA TRP A 184 -4.75 15.41 -2.03
C TRP A 184 -4.59 13.93 -2.39
N ALA A 185 -5.11 13.45 -3.53
CA ALA A 185 -5.01 12.02 -3.88
C ALA A 185 -3.56 11.61 -4.15
N TYR A 186 -2.76 12.50 -4.75
CA TYR A 186 -1.34 12.26 -4.95
C TYR A 186 -0.56 12.21 -3.63
N ILE A 187 -0.90 13.08 -2.68
CA ILE A 187 -0.32 13.08 -1.33
C ILE A 187 -0.68 11.79 -0.58
N LEU A 188 -1.94 11.34 -0.69
CA LEU A 188 -2.36 10.05 -0.13
C LEU A 188 -1.59 8.88 -0.76
N ALA A 189 -1.28 8.92 -2.06
CA ALA A 189 -0.49 7.88 -2.72
C ALA A 189 0.92 7.77 -2.14
N ILE A 190 1.59 8.90 -1.91
CA ILE A 190 2.92 8.95 -1.27
C ILE A 190 2.86 8.41 0.16
N MET A 191 1.86 8.83 0.95
CA MET A 191 1.66 8.27 2.30
C MET A 191 1.32 6.77 2.26
N GLY A 192 0.60 6.33 1.24
CA GLY A 192 0.27 4.94 0.99
C GLY A 192 1.51 4.07 0.81
N VAL A 193 2.55 4.57 0.15
CA VAL A 193 3.84 3.84 0.02
C VAL A 193 4.43 3.52 1.39
N LEU A 194 4.49 4.50 2.29
CA LEU A 194 5.02 4.29 3.64
C LEU A 194 4.19 3.28 4.44
N ASN A 195 2.86 3.35 4.29
CA ASN A 195 1.94 2.40 4.91
C ASN A 195 2.16 0.97 4.38
N ALA A 196 2.33 0.80 3.07
CA ALA A 196 2.60 -0.50 2.44
C ALA A 196 3.89 -1.14 2.98
N LEU A 197 4.96 -0.34 3.12
CA LEU A 197 6.23 -0.79 3.67
C LEU A 197 6.10 -1.20 5.13
N MET A 198 5.41 -0.40 5.95
CA MET A 198 5.16 -0.71 7.35
C MET A 198 4.33 -1.99 7.52
N LEU A 199 3.27 -2.15 6.73
CA LEU A 199 2.42 -3.34 6.73
C LEU A 199 3.17 -4.60 6.32
N SER A 200 3.95 -4.54 5.24
CA SER A 200 4.77 -5.66 4.77
C SER A 200 5.80 -6.06 5.84
N PHE A 201 6.48 -5.09 6.44
CA PHE A 201 7.42 -5.35 7.54
C PHE A 201 6.74 -6.02 8.74
N LEU A 202 5.60 -5.50 9.18
CA LEU A 202 4.84 -6.09 10.29
C LEU A 202 4.37 -7.52 9.97
N ALA A 203 3.93 -7.78 8.73
CA ALA A 203 3.53 -9.12 8.30
C ALA A 203 4.70 -10.12 8.37
N PHE A 204 5.89 -9.74 7.91
CA PHE A 204 7.07 -10.60 8.03
C PHE A 204 7.51 -10.81 9.48
N VAL A 205 7.47 -9.76 10.30
CA VAL A 205 7.79 -9.88 11.74
C VAL A 205 6.81 -10.82 12.42
N LEU A 206 5.51 -10.70 12.17
CA LEU A 206 4.49 -11.58 12.72
C LEU A 206 4.66 -13.03 12.24
N GLY A 207 4.90 -13.23 10.94
CA GLY A 207 5.16 -14.57 10.38
C GLY A 207 6.39 -15.22 11.01
N ASN A 208 7.51 -14.51 11.11
CA ASN A 208 8.74 -15.04 11.69
C ASN A 208 8.61 -15.31 13.20
N ARG A 209 7.85 -14.47 13.92
CA ARG A 209 7.55 -14.71 15.35
C ARG A 209 6.72 -15.95 15.58
N GLN A 210 5.80 -16.27 14.66
CA GLN A 210 4.96 -17.45 14.74
C GLN A 210 5.76 -18.75 14.47
N ASP A 211 6.73 -18.69 13.57
CA ASP A 211 7.66 -19.82 13.31
C ASP A 211 8.54 -20.15 14.51
N GLY A 212 9.03 -19.12 15.21
CA GLY A 212 9.81 -19.30 16.43
C GLY A 212 9.04 -20.07 17.51
N LEU A 213 7.79 -19.68 17.74
CA LEU A 213 6.91 -20.34 18.72
C LEU A 213 6.66 -21.82 18.38
N MET A 214 6.31 -22.13 17.13
CA MET A 214 6.11 -23.54 16.72
C MET A 214 7.38 -24.38 16.91
N THR A 215 8.54 -23.80 16.62
CA THR A 215 9.82 -24.52 16.78
C THR A 215 10.10 -24.83 18.25
N GLU A 216 9.82 -23.89 19.16
CA GLU A 216 9.99 -24.10 20.61
C GLU A 216 9.03 -25.17 21.14
N GLU A 217 7.77 -25.20 20.70
CA GLU A 217 6.79 -26.22 21.09
C GLU A 217 7.24 -27.63 20.66
N LEU A 218 7.67 -27.81 19.41
CA LEU A 218 8.16 -29.08 18.89
C LEU A 218 9.40 -29.61 19.63
N LEU A 219 10.33 -28.71 19.99
CA LEU A 219 11.52 -29.07 20.77
C LEU A 219 11.17 -29.46 22.21
N ALA A 220 10.17 -28.82 22.81
CA ALA A 220 9.68 -29.18 24.14
C ALA A 220 9.02 -30.57 24.14
N GLU A 221 8.18 -30.88 23.14
CA GLU A 221 7.56 -32.20 22.98
C GLU A 221 8.60 -33.31 22.75
N SER A 222 9.60 -33.06 21.90
CA SER A 222 10.68 -34.03 21.65
C SER A 222 11.48 -34.36 22.92
N LYS A 223 11.74 -33.37 23.78
CA LYS A 223 12.43 -33.60 25.06
C LYS A 223 11.56 -34.37 26.06
N ALA A 224 10.24 -34.14 26.05
CA ALA A 224 9.30 -34.85 26.91
C ALA A 224 9.08 -36.31 26.49
N GLY A 225 9.13 -36.62 25.19
CA GLY A 225 9.01 -37.99 24.68
C GLY A 225 10.28 -38.86 24.83
N ASN A 226 11.42 -38.24 25.11
CA ASN A 226 12.71 -38.92 25.34
C ASN A 226 13.06 -39.09 26.83
N ALA A 227 12.16 -38.70 27.74
CA ALA A 227 12.28 -38.86 29.20
C ALA A 227 11.33 -39.96 29.70
#